data_AF-A0A7X0LXB0-F1
#
_entry.id   AF-A0A7X0LXB0-F1
#
_cell.length_a   1.000
_cell.length_b   1.000
_cell.length_c   1.000
_cell.angle_alpha   90.00
_cell.angle_beta   90.00
_cell.angle_gamma   90.00
#
_symmetry.space_group_name_H-M   'P 1'
#
loop_
_entity.id
_entity.type
_entity.pdbx_description
1 polymer ?
#
loop_
_entity_poly.entity_id
_entity_poly.type
_entity_poly.pdbx_seq_one_letter_code
_entity_poly.pdbx_strand_id
1 'polypeptide(L)'
;MVKKQSKLSILMRDLDGVIAVFEKRRRRHKKKAYRLKISSIIGTALVTVLLGLKSIHNDLLSDLTLCISAIITIFNSIEGFYNHQGLWVKDVKTLARLWELKRDVEFLSAGEAEEEIPDDILMRYKNRLQRICYEDIKTWSHIKENQIESDGKSHEM
;
A
#
# COMPACT_ATOMS: atom_id res chain seq x y z
N MET A 1 -10.91 37.37 19.27
CA MET A 1 -9.93 37.51 18.18
C MET A 1 -9.80 36.18 17.47
N VAL A 2 -10.28 36.07 16.23
CA VAL A 2 -10.06 34.85 15.41
C VAL A 2 -8.60 34.88 14.98
N LYS A 3 -7.79 33.94 15.47
CA LYS A 3 -6.38 33.80 15.09
C LYS A 3 -6.34 33.56 13.57
N LYS A 4 -5.91 34.56 12.79
CA LYS A 4 -5.77 34.43 11.34
C LYS A 4 -4.74 33.32 11.10
N GLN A 5 -5.20 32.16 10.64
CA GLN A 5 -4.33 31.03 10.35
C GLN A 5 -3.34 31.46 9.26
N SER A 6 -2.04 31.30 9.50
CA SER A 6 -1.02 31.53 8.48
C SER A 6 -1.22 30.54 7.33
N LYS A 7 -0.92 30.94 6.10
CA LYS A 7 -0.95 30.02 4.95
C LYS A 7 -0.03 28.82 5.17
N LEU A 8 1.06 29.01 5.92
CA LEU A 8 1.98 27.97 6.36
C LEU A 8 1.29 26.95 7.27
N SER A 9 0.52 27.39 8.27
CA SER A 9 -0.16 26.49 9.21
C SER A 9 -1.23 25.65 8.50
N ILE A 10 -1.90 26.20 7.50
CA ILE A 10 -2.85 25.47 6.65
C ILE A 10 -2.11 24.40 5.83
N LEU A 11 -1.00 24.77 5.19
CA LEU A 11 -0.20 23.85 4.38
C LEU A 11 0.35 22.69 5.23
N MET A 12 0.88 22.98 6.42
CA MET A 12 1.37 21.98 7.37
C MET A 12 0.28 21.00 7.80
N ARG A 13 -0.90 21.54 8.14
CA ARG A 13 -2.05 20.72 8.53
C ARG A 13 -2.52 19.81 7.39
N ASP A 14 -2.57 20.33 6.17
CA ASP A 14 -2.94 19.54 4.98
C ASP A 14 -1.91 18.44 4.74
N LEU A 15 -0.62 18.74 4.91
CA LEU A 15 0.47 17.78 4.77
C LEU A 15 0.37 16.64 5.80
N ASP A 16 0.15 16.98 7.07
CA ASP A 16 -0.04 16.00 8.14
C ASP A 16 -1.27 15.13 7.92
N GLY A 17 -2.37 15.73 7.46
CA GLY A 17 -3.58 15.00 7.09
C GLY A 17 -3.34 13.98 5.99
N VAL A 18 -2.63 14.37 4.93
CA VAL A 18 -2.29 13.47 3.82
C VAL A 18 -1.35 12.36 4.30
N ILE A 19 -0.29 12.68 5.06
CA ILE A 19 0.65 11.69 5.61
C ILE A 19 -0.10 10.66 6.46
N ALA A 20 -0.98 11.08 7.37
CA ALA A 20 -1.74 10.19 8.25
C ALA A 20 -2.62 9.20 7.46
N VAL A 21 -3.26 9.66 6.38
CA VAL A 21 -4.06 8.81 5.49
C VAL A 21 -3.18 7.74 4.83
N PHE A 22 -2.04 8.13 4.27
CA PHE A 22 -1.12 7.21 3.62
C PHE A 22 -0.48 6.22 4.60
N GLU A 23 -0.14 6.63 5.82
CA GLU A 23 0.37 5.72 6.86
C GLU A 23 -0.66 4.67 7.26
N LYS A 24 -1.93 5.07 7.43
CA LYS A 24 -3.03 4.16 7.72
C LYS A 24 -3.24 3.16 6.58
N ARG A 25 -3.15 3.62 5.33
CA ARG A 25 -3.25 2.79 4.12
C ARG A 25 -2.10 1.77 4.03
N ARG A 26 -0.85 2.23 4.21
CA ARG A 26 0.35 1.38 4.22
C ARG A 26 0.25 0.25 5.24
N ARG A 27 -0.16 0.56 6.48
CA ARG A 27 -0.31 -0.45 7.55
C ARG A 27 -1.35 -1.51 7.19
N ARG A 28 -2.49 -1.10 6.62
CA ARG A 28 -3.55 -2.02 6.16
C ARG A 28 -3.07 -2.92 5.03
N HIS A 29 -2.39 -2.36 4.03
CA HIS A 29 -1.87 -3.13 2.90
C HIS A 29 -0.78 -4.11 3.33
N LYS A 30 0.16 -3.70 4.19
CA LYS A 30 1.18 -4.60 4.76
C LYS A 30 0.54 -5.79 5.49
N LYS A 31 -0.46 -5.54 6.35
CA LYS A 31 -1.15 -6.59 7.13
C LYS A 31 -1.98 -7.53 6.25
N LYS A 32 -2.54 -7.05 5.13
CA LYS A 32 -3.28 -7.90 4.18
C LYS A 32 -2.32 -8.77 3.36
N ALA A 33 -1.29 -8.18 2.77
CA ALA A 33 -0.26 -8.89 2.00
C ALA A 33 0.37 -10.02 2.82
N TYR A 34 0.81 -9.69 4.04
CA TYR A 34 1.52 -10.64 4.89
C TYR A 34 0.64 -11.79 5.39
N ARG A 35 -0.64 -11.51 5.72
CA ARG A 35 -1.56 -12.56 6.20
C ARG A 35 -1.89 -13.58 5.11
N LEU A 36 -2.12 -13.13 3.87
CA LEU A 36 -2.42 -14.03 2.75
C LEU A 36 -1.22 -14.92 2.41
N LYS A 37 -0.02 -14.33 2.39
CA LYS A 37 1.21 -15.07 2.11
C LYS A 37 1.52 -16.11 3.18
N ILE A 38 1.39 -15.74 4.46
CA ILE A 38 1.57 -16.69 5.57
C ILE A 38 0.51 -17.80 5.54
N SER A 39 -0.77 -17.50 5.28
CA SER A 39 -1.79 -18.54 5.21
C SER A 39 -1.53 -19.53 4.09
N SER A 40 -1.04 -19.07 2.94
CA SER A 40 -0.66 -19.96 1.82
C SER A 40 0.52 -20.87 2.19
N ILE A 41 1.56 -20.33 2.81
CA ILE A 41 2.73 -21.11 3.26
C ILE A 41 2.33 -22.16 4.31
N ILE A 42 1.53 -21.77 5.31
CA ILE A 42 1.05 -22.70 6.35
C ILE A 42 0.19 -23.79 5.73
N GLY A 43 -0.72 -23.44 4.81
CA GLY A 43 -1.53 -24.41 4.09
C GLY A 43 -0.66 -25.42 3.33
N THR A 44 0.37 -24.93 2.62
CA THR A 44 1.28 -25.79 1.86
C THR A 44 2.05 -26.74 2.77
N ALA A 45 2.54 -26.26 3.91
CA ALA A 45 3.18 -27.10 4.92
C ALA A 45 2.22 -28.15 5.50
N LEU A 46 0.96 -27.79 5.76
CA LEU A 46 -0.08 -28.71 6.22
C LEU A 46 -0.38 -29.79 5.19
N VAL A 47 -0.47 -29.44 3.90
CA VAL A 47 -0.62 -30.42 2.81
C VAL A 47 0.53 -31.42 2.84
N THR A 48 1.78 -30.96 2.95
CA THR A 48 2.96 -31.85 3.00
C THR A 48 2.93 -32.78 4.21
N VAL A 49 2.56 -32.28 5.40
CA VAL A 49 2.44 -33.10 6.62
C VAL A 49 1.31 -34.12 6.47
N LEU A 50 0.15 -33.72 5.96
CA LEU A 50 -1.00 -34.60 5.73
C LEU A 50 -0.70 -35.67 4.68
N LEU A 51 0.05 -35.33 3.63
CA LEU A 51 0.50 -36.30 2.63
C LEU A 51 1.44 -37.34 3.24
N GLY A 52 2.38 -36.90 4.09
CA GLY A 52 3.27 -37.81 4.83
C GLY A 52 2.52 -38.71 5.81
N LEU A 53 1.51 -38.17 6.50
CA LEU A 53 0.70 -38.91 7.48
C LEU A 53 -0.32 -39.86 6.82
N LYS A 54 -0.82 -39.53 5.62
CA LYS A 54 -1.70 -40.38 4.80
C LYS A 54 -1.07 -41.75 4.52
N SER A 55 0.26 -41.82 4.42
CA SER A 55 0.99 -43.08 4.20
C SER A 55 0.79 -44.12 5.31
N ILE A 56 0.19 -43.76 6.45
CA ILE A 56 0.08 -44.59 7.66
C ILE A 56 -1.35 -45.15 7.88
N HIS A 57 -2.27 -45.05 6.89
CA HIS A 57 -3.70 -45.48 6.89
C HIS A 57 -4.71 -44.48 7.48
N ASN A 58 -5.29 -43.58 6.66
CA ASN A 58 -6.61 -42.99 6.92
C ASN A 58 -7.15 -42.26 5.67
N ASP A 59 -8.31 -42.68 5.15
CA ASP A 59 -8.96 -42.06 3.99
C ASP A 59 -9.45 -40.62 4.27
N LEU A 60 -9.83 -40.33 5.52
CA LEU A 60 -10.25 -38.98 5.96
C LEU A 60 -9.16 -37.91 5.77
N LEU A 61 -7.88 -38.30 5.81
CA LEU A 61 -6.76 -37.37 5.58
C LEU A 61 -6.61 -37.00 4.10
N SER A 62 -7.09 -37.86 3.18
CA SER A 62 -7.06 -37.60 1.75
C SER A 62 -8.03 -36.48 1.36
N ASP A 63 -9.26 -36.52 1.86
CA ASP A 63 -10.26 -35.49 1.61
C ASP A 63 -9.85 -34.14 2.22
N LEU A 64 -9.26 -34.16 3.42
CA LEU A 64 -8.74 -32.95 4.06
C LEU A 64 -7.59 -32.33 3.26
N THR A 65 -6.70 -33.16 2.71
CA THR A 65 -5.58 -32.70 1.87
C THR A 65 -6.10 -32.03 0.59
N LEU A 66 -7.13 -32.60 -0.03
CA LEU A 66 -7.77 -32.05 -1.22
C LEU A 66 -8.44 -30.69 -0.92
N CYS A 67 -9.13 -30.58 0.21
CA CYS A 67 -9.73 -29.32 0.65
C CYS A 67 -8.67 -28.23 0.88
N ILE A 68 -7.56 -28.57 1.55
CA ILE A 68 -6.50 -27.60 1.83
C ILE A 68 -5.76 -27.20 0.55
N SER A 69 -5.50 -28.13 -0.38
CA SER A 69 -4.86 -27.81 -1.64
C SER A 69 -5.71 -26.87 -2.51
N ALA A 70 -7.03 -27.08 -2.55
CA ALA A 70 -7.96 -26.17 -3.22
C ALA A 70 -7.94 -24.76 -2.59
N ILE A 71 -7.93 -24.67 -1.26
CA ILE A 71 -7.84 -23.39 -0.53
C ILE A 71 -6.52 -22.67 -0.84
N ILE A 72 -5.40 -23.37 -0.90
CA ILE A 72 -4.09 -22.80 -1.26
C ILE A 72 -4.12 -22.23 -2.68
N THR A 73 -4.70 -22.95 -3.64
CA THR A 73 -4.83 -22.49 -5.02
C THR A 73 -5.64 -21.20 -5.11
N ILE A 74 -6.73 -21.10 -4.33
CA ILE A 74 -7.52 -19.87 -4.23
C ILE A 74 -6.68 -18.73 -3.62
N PHE A 75 -5.93 -18.98 -2.55
CA PHE A 75 -5.07 -17.96 -1.94
C PHE A 75 -3.96 -17.48 -2.88
N ASN A 76 -3.29 -18.40 -3.59
CA ASN A 76 -2.25 -18.07 -4.56
C ASN A 76 -2.83 -17.28 -5.74
N SER A 77 -4.03 -17.64 -6.20
CA SER A 77 -4.74 -16.85 -7.22
C SER A 77 -5.03 -15.44 -6.72
N ILE A 78 -5.60 -15.29 -5.52
CA ILE A 78 -5.90 -13.97 -4.93
C ILE A 78 -4.62 -13.12 -4.77
N GLU A 79 -3.50 -13.72 -4.37
CA GLU A 79 -2.21 -13.01 -4.26
C GLU A 79 -1.73 -12.49 -5.63
N GLY A 80 -1.90 -13.30 -6.68
CA GLY A 80 -1.66 -12.90 -8.08
C GLY A 80 -2.54 -11.74 -8.52
N PHE A 81 -3.86 -11.82 -8.28
CA PHE A 81 -4.82 -10.79 -8.69
C PHE A 81 -4.59 -9.45 -7.99
N TYR A 82 -4.23 -9.46 -6.72
CA TYR A 82 -4.31 -8.24 -5.92
C TYR A 82 -3.02 -7.41 -5.84
N ASN A 83 -1.89 -7.93 -6.36
CA ASN A 83 -0.56 -7.31 -6.32
C ASN A 83 -0.34 -6.43 -5.07
N HIS A 84 -0.62 -7.01 -3.89
CA HIS A 84 -0.59 -6.25 -2.64
C HIS A 84 0.80 -5.72 -2.31
N GLN A 85 1.85 -6.40 -2.80
CA GLN A 85 3.22 -5.94 -2.73
C GLN A 85 3.44 -4.67 -3.56
N GLY A 86 2.94 -4.60 -4.80
CA GLY A 86 3.01 -3.40 -5.63
C GLY A 86 2.30 -2.20 -5.00
N LEU A 87 1.11 -2.41 -4.44
CA LEU A 87 0.39 -1.37 -3.70
C LEU A 87 1.15 -0.89 -2.46
N TRP A 88 1.77 -1.80 -1.70
CA TRP A 88 2.59 -1.45 -0.54
C TRP A 88 3.85 -0.66 -0.94
N VAL A 89 4.57 -1.09 -1.97
CA VAL A 89 5.77 -0.39 -2.48
C VAL A 89 5.40 1.01 -2.97
N LYS A 90 4.28 1.17 -3.69
CA LYS A 90 3.73 2.47 -4.08
C LYS A 90 3.51 3.36 -2.84
N ASP A 91 2.77 2.87 -1.84
CA ASP A 91 2.48 3.65 -0.63
C ASP A 91 3.75 4.04 0.14
N VAL A 92 4.78 3.19 0.17
CA VAL A 92 6.09 3.50 0.78
C VAL A 92 6.79 4.64 0.04
N LYS A 93 6.83 4.58 -1.30
CA LYS A 93 7.46 5.62 -2.13
C LYS A 93 6.75 6.97 -1.98
N THR A 94 5.41 6.97 -2.00
CA THR A 94 4.62 8.18 -1.82
C THR A 94 4.84 8.79 -0.44
N LEU A 95 4.85 7.96 0.63
CA LEU A 95 5.13 8.44 1.99
C LEU A 95 6.54 9.05 2.12
N ALA A 96 7.56 8.44 1.53
CA ALA A 96 8.91 8.98 1.58
C ALA A 96 8.98 10.40 0.99
N ARG A 97 8.30 10.63 -0.14
CA ARG A 97 8.20 11.95 -0.78
C ARG A 97 7.40 12.96 0.04
N LEU A 98 6.33 12.53 0.72
CA LEU A 98 5.55 13.40 1.61
C LEU A 98 6.37 13.82 2.84
N TRP A 99 7.14 12.90 3.42
CA TRP A 99 8.03 13.20 4.54
C TRP A 99 9.20 14.10 4.15
N GLU A 100 9.75 13.92 2.94
CA GLU A 100 10.73 14.85 2.37
C GLU A 100 10.14 16.25 2.24
N LEU A 101 8.96 16.37 1.62
CA LEU A 101 8.26 17.65 1.51
C LEU A 101 7.97 18.29 2.87
N LYS A 102 7.63 17.49 3.88
CA LYS A 102 7.40 17.96 5.25
C LYS A 102 8.65 18.59 5.83
N ARG A 103 9.78 17.88 5.76
CA ARG A 103 11.05 18.37 6.27
C ARG A 103 11.50 19.65 5.57
N ASP A 104 11.26 19.76 4.26
CA ASP A 104 11.61 20.96 3.49
C ASP A 104 10.82 22.19 3.99
N VAL A 105 9.52 22.02 4.25
CA VAL A 105 8.68 23.12 4.74
C VAL A 105 8.95 23.42 6.22
N GLU A 106 9.22 22.40 7.05
CA GLU A 106 9.65 22.58 8.44
C GLU A 106 10.98 23.35 8.52
N PHE A 107 11.94 23.00 7.66
CA PHE A 107 13.23 23.68 7.59
C PHE A 107 13.08 25.16 7.20
N LEU A 108 12.23 25.46 6.22
CA LEU A 108 11.89 26.84 5.86
C LEU A 108 11.29 27.60 7.05
N SER A 109 10.33 26.99 7.75
CA SER A 109 9.65 27.61 8.89
C SER A 109 10.54 27.84 10.12
N ALA A 110 11.64 27.10 10.23
CA ALA A 110 12.60 27.27 11.32
C ALA A 110 13.58 28.41 11.07
N GLY A 111 13.77 28.83 9.81
CA GLY A 111 14.70 29.88 9.40
C GLY A 111 14.09 31.27 9.25
N GLU A 112 12.76 31.38 9.10
CA GLU A 112 12.05 32.63 8.83
C GLU A 112 10.82 32.76 9.74
N ALA A 113 10.42 33.99 10.09
CA ALA A 113 9.14 34.20 10.76
C ALA A 113 7.99 33.81 9.80
N GLU A 114 6.92 33.17 10.31
CA GLU A 114 5.82 32.65 9.45
C GLU A 114 5.17 33.72 8.54
N GLU A 115 5.29 34.99 8.91
CA GLU A 115 4.73 36.16 8.23
C GLU A 115 5.65 36.73 7.13
N GLU A 116 6.91 36.33 7.12
CA GLU A 116 7.94 36.78 6.17
C GLU A 116 8.10 35.84 4.97
N ILE A 117 7.55 34.62 5.06
CA ILE A 117 7.64 33.63 3.98
C ILE A 117 6.83 34.12 2.76
N PRO A 118 7.48 34.30 1.60
CA PRO A 118 6.79 34.72 0.38
C PRO A 118 5.68 33.76 -0.05
N ASP A 119 4.55 34.34 -0.49
CA ASP A 119 3.37 33.59 -0.96
C ASP A 119 3.68 32.65 -2.14
N ASP A 120 4.62 33.02 -3.02
CA ASP A 120 5.01 32.21 -4.17
C ASP A 120 5.76 30.94 -3.73
N ILE A 121 6.56 31.01 -2.66
CA ILE A 121 7.25 29.87 -2.07
C ILE A 121 6.22 28.89 -1.48
N LEU A 122 5.25 29.38 -0.72
CA LEU A 122 4.17 28.56 -0.18
C LEU A 122 3.34 27.91 -1.30
N MET A 123 3.08 28.63 -2.39
CA MET A 123 2.40 28.09 -3.56
C MET A 123 3.19 26.97 -4.24
N ARG A 124 4.53 27.09 -4.33
CA ARG A 124 5.40 26.03 -4.87
C ARG A 124 5.29 24.74 -4.04
N TYR A 125 5.32 24.83 -2.72
CA TYR A 125 5.18 23.66 -1.85
C TYR A 125 3.79 23.03 -1.93
N LYS A 126 2.72 23.85 -1.99
CA LYS A 126 1.36 23.37 -2.25
C LYS A 126 1.27 22.63 -3.59
N ASN A 127 1.83 23.18 -4.66
CA ASN A 127 1.84 22.54 -5.98
C ASN A 127 2.64 21.22 -5.97
N ARG A 128 3.73 21.15 -5.20
CA ARG A 128 4.51 19.91 -5.02
C ARG A 128 3.70 18.85 -4.28
N LEU A 129 2.96 19.21 -3.22
CA LEU A 129 2.02 18.31 -2.54
C LEU A 129 0.97 17.75 -3.51
N GLN A 130 0.32 18.62 -4.29
CA GLN A 130 -0.68 18.21 -5.27
C GLN A 130 -0.09 17.28 -6.33
N ARG A 131 1.13 17.55 -6.79
CA ARG A 131 1.84 16.68 -7.74
C ARG A 131 2.10 15.29 -7.17
N ILE A 132 2.58 15.19 -5.93
CA ILE A 132 2.80 13.89 -5.27
C ILE A 132 1.49 13.10 -5.21
N CYS A 133 0.37 13.75 -4.87
CA CYS A 133 -0.93 13.10 -4.82
C CYS A 133 -1.40 12.64 -6.21
N TYR A 134 -1.21 13.48 -7.24
CA TYR A 134 -1.56 13.14 -8.62
C TYR A 134 -0.74 11.95 -9.14
N GLU A 135 0.56 11.93 -8.88
CA GLU A 135 1.42 10.80 -9.24
C GLU A 135 1.02 9.50 -8.54
N ASP A 136 0.53 9.56 -7.29
CA ASP A 136 0.01 8.39 -6.59
C ASP A 136 -1.22 7.81 -7.30
N ILE A 137 -2.16 8.66 -7.70
CA ILE A 137 -3.37 8.28 -8.43
C ILE A 137 -2.99 7.65 -9.78
N LYS A 138 -2.10 8.31 -10.54
CA LYS A 138 -1.62 7.81 -11.82
C LYS A 138 -0.90 6.46 -11.69
N THR A 139 -0.08 6.30 -10.65
CA THR A 139 0.60 5.03 -10.39
C THR A 139 -0.41 3.94 -10.06
N TRP A 140 -1.43 4.25 -9.26
CA TRP A 140 -2.50 3.32 -8.94
C TRP A 140 -3.32 2.90 -10.17
N SER A 141 -3.66 3.85 -11.07
CA SER A 141 -4.39 3.54 -12.30
C SER A 141 -3.57 2.62 -13.22
N HIS A 142 -2.27 2.88 -13.38
CA HIS A 142 -1.40 2.00 -14.17
C HIS A 142 -1.26 0.59 -13.57
N ILE A 143 -1.17 0.48 -12.24
CA ILE A 143 -1.18 -0.84 -11.58
C ILE A 143 -2.48 -1.58 -11.88
N LYS A 144 -3.61 -0.87 -11.95
CA LYS A 144 -4.91 -1.47 -12.27
C LYS A 144 -5.08 -1.84 -13.74
N GLU A 145 -4.63 -0.99 -14.65
CA GLU A 145 -4.67 -1.23 -16.10
C GLU A 145 -3.82 -2.44 -16.47
N ASN A 146 -2.58 -2.50 -15.97
CA ASN A 146 -1.69 -3.65 -16.20
C ASN A 146 -2.26 -4.96 -15.63
N GLN A 147 -3.05 -4.90 -14.55
CA GLN A 147 -3.75 -6.07 -14.01
C GLN A 147 -4.86 -6.56 -14.95
N ILE A 148 -5.66 -5.64 -15.51
CA ILE A 148 -6.74 -5.98 -16.44
C ILE A 148 -6.18 -6.59 -17.74
N GLU A 149 -5.07 -6.04 -18.26
CA GLU A 149 -4.41 -6.57 -19.45
C GLU A 149 -3.79 -7.96 -19.23
N SER A 150 -3.23 -8.23 -18.04
CA SER A 150 -2.70 -9.57 -17.72
C SER A 150 -3.80 -10.61 -17.59
N ASP A 151 -4.97 -10.21 -17.08
CA ASP A 151 -6.13 -11.11 -16.94
C ASP A 151 -6.73 -11.48 -18.29
N GLY A 152 -6.83 -10.51 -19.22
CA GLY A 152 -7.34 -10.74 -20.58
C GLY A 152 -6.52 -11.76 -21.37
N LYS A 153 -5.18 -11.74 -21.22
CA LYS A 153 -4.28 -12.67 -21.91
C LYS A 153 -4.28 -14.10 -21.32
N SER A 154 -4.67 -14.27 -20.05
CA SER A 154 -4.79 -15.60 -19.42
C SER A 154 -6.08 -16.35 -19.80
N HIS A 155 -7.07 -15.68 -20.39
CA HIS A 155 -8.31 -16.31 -20.88
C HIS A 155 -8.29 -16.65 -22.38
N GLU A 156 -7.28 -16.20 -23.11
CA GLU A 156 -7.10 -16.50 -24.56
C GLU A 156 -6.11 -17.65 -24.84
N MET A 157 -5.54 -18.27 -23.79
CA MET A 157 -4.61 -19.41 -23.90
C MET A 157 -5.23 -20.72 -23.41
#